data_AF-A0A0N1H2F5-F1
#
_entry.id   AF-A0A0N1H2F5-F1
#
_cell.length_a   1.000
_cell.length_b   1.000
_cell.length_c   1.000
_cell.angle_alpha   90.00
_cell.angle_beta   90.00
_cell.angle_gamma   90.00
#
_symmetry.space_group_name_H-M   'P 1'
#
loop_
_entity.id
_entity.type
_entity.pdbx_description
1 polymer ?
#
loop_
_entity_poly.entity_id
_entity_poly.type
_entity_poly.pdbx_seq_one_letter_code
_entity_poly.pdbx_strand_id
1 'polypeptide(L)'
;MNTLNYLSARLQRRRCPDAGATLQPEIDEFARLADLVELQRSENQRLRDQAQKDESELVNLKTRFADLQKSFREASNRIESMTAEAKNSEQAHLRQLQQFYGQTDHVKSLDTALAKQRNKNKALQNQIKALEGAATLRNGLVAEAVQMRALLADAHFETERLRYAARGRLEWEMEERDEEDPEPELKAPRLRSTPEAPYVVLLWAPSIFRQGGKHHRPGTFAANEIYQTISDDIAKNHPEIGAVYKIVVRVFFNARASQTRQGTYSQFTYNPVEFRRQFVETFFLFDYIDAGQGKERVDYKIRENFNLCVTDPRCRHIFLAVCKDNSFARMLEGYQHDAARQKLTLVAPGYVQWELWDMHFRTVVWANVFRTQLMPKDSLEKRRRQVLQSSREASEALQWDTGLGHTGTVNKMLASNIIYMLDEQWQDKLENRAREYSERSRGVFAHEICSKLPVFAGSVVEEVD
;
A
#
# COMPACT_ATOMS: atom_id res chain seq x y z
N MET A 1 -114.64 -3.51 -6.57
CA MET A 1 -115.45 -3.93 -5.40
C MET A 1 -116.83 -3.22 -5.36
N ASN A 2 -117.48 -2.89 -6.49
CA ASN A 2 -118.73 -2.09 -6.49
C ASN A 2 -119.89 -2.64 -7.34
N THR A 3 -119.72 -3.73 -8.10
CA THR A 3 -120.79 -4.29 -8.94
C THR A 3 -121.69 -5.30 -8.21
N LEU A 4 -121.14 -6.10 -7.28
CA LEU A 4 -121.92 -7.04 -6.46
C LEU A 4 -122.79 -6.34 -5.40
N ASN A 5 -122.28 -5.27 -4.78
CA ASN A 5 -123.07 -4.45 -3.85
C ASN A 5 -124.20 -3.69 -4.58
N TYR A 6 -123.97 -3.27 -5.83
CA TYR A 6 -125.00 -2.63 -6.66
C TYR A 6 -126.14 -3.58 -7.07
N LEU A 7 -125.82 -4.86 -7.35
CA LEU A 7 -126.82 -5.88 -7.68
C LEU A 7 -127.61 -6.35 -6.44
N SER A 8 -126.95 -6.51 -5.28
CA SER A 8 -127.61 -6.86 -4.01
C SER A 8 -128.61 -5.78 -3.56
N ALA A 9 -128.26 -4.49 -3.70
CA ALA A 9 -129.14 -3.38 -3.37
C ALA A 9 -130.36 -3.27 -4.33
N ARG A 10 -130.25 -3.76 -5.57
CA ARG A 10 -131.34 -3.74 -6.55
C ARG A 10 -132.32 -4.90 -6.37
N LEU A 11 -131.84 -6.05 -5.88
CA LEU A 11 -132.68 -7.21 -5.55
C LEU A 11 -133.51 -7.00 -4.28
N GLN A 12 -133.01 -6.27 -3.29
CA GLN A 12 -133.75 -6.00 -2.04
C GLN A 12 -134.96 -5.05 -2.18
N ARG A 13 -135.10 -4.32 -3.30
CA ARG A 13 -136.20 -3.34 -3.50
C ARG A 13 -137.44 -3.88 -4.22
N ARG A 14 -137.50 -5.17 -4.59
CA ARG A 14 -138.73 -5.78 -5.12
C ARG A 14 -139.30 -6.78 -4.11
N ARG A 15 -140.04 -6.28 -3.10
CA ARG A 15 -141.01 -7.09 -2.34
C ARG A 15 -142.38 -6.93 -2.99
N CYS A 16 -142.82 -7.92 -3.75
CA CYS A 16 -144.24 -8.18 -4.02
C CYS A 16 -144.67 -9.38 -3.18
N PRO A 17 -145.88 -9.38 -2.58
CA PRO A 17 -146.50 -10.58 -2.04
C PRO A 17 -147.22 -11.34 -3.17
N ASP A 18 -147.33 -12.66 -2.99
CA ASP A 18 -148.09 -13.63 -3.79
C ASP A 18 -147.45 -14.16 -5.09
N ALA A 19 -146.73 -15.28 -4.96
CA ALA A 19 -146.88 -16.51 -5.75
C ALA A 19 -145.77 -17.50 -5.39
N GLY A 20 -146.12 -18.60 -4.73
CA GLY A 20 -145.24 -19.75 -4.55
C GLY A 20 -145.18 -20.56 -5.84
N ALA A 21 -144.02 -20.56 -6.51
CA ALA A 21 -143.62 -21.56 -7.50
C ALA A 21 -142.11 -21.41 -7.81
N THR A 22 -141.32 -22.38 -7.35
CA THR A 22 -140.02 -22.84 -7.92
C THR A 22 -139.02 -21.78 -8.44
N LEU A 23 -138.34 -21.07 -7.53
CA LEU A 23 -137.10 -20.29 -7.80
C LEU A 23 -135.81 -21.08 -7.46
N GLN A 24 -135.92 -22.33 -6.99
CA GLN A 24 -134.79 -23.19 -6.62
C GLN A 24 -133.74 -23.43 -7.74
N PRO A 25 -134.11 -23.70 -9.02
CA PRO A 25 -133.12 -24.08 -10.03
C PRO A 25 -132.20 -22.92 -10.47
N GLU A 26 -132.66 -21.66 -10.40
CA GLU A 26 -131.83 -20.50 -10.71
C GLU A 26 -130.77 -20.26 -9.62
N ILE A 27 -131.11 -20.53 -8.35
CA ILE A 27 -130.19 -20.37 -7.21
C ILE A 27 -129.01 -21.35 -7.29
N ASP A 28 -129.26 -22.59 -7.72
CA ASP A 28 -128.21 -23.61 -7.89
C ASP A 28 -127.25 -23.28 -9.05
N GLU A 29 -127.74 -22.64 -10.12
CA GLU A 29 -126.90 -22.20 -11.25
C GLU A 29 -126.01 -21.01 -10.85
N PHE A 30 -126.53 -20.06 -10.06
CA PHE A 30 -125.72 -18.98 -9.49
C PHE A 30 -124.64 -19.48 -8.52
N ALA A 31 -124.92 -20.51 -7.72
CA ALA A 31 -123.94 -21.12 -6.83
C ALA A 31 -122.78 -21.76 -7.63
N ARG A 32 -123.10 -22.52 -8.70
CA ARG A 32 -122.07 -23.10 -9.59
C ARG A 32 -121.23 -22.02 -10.30
N LEU A 33 -121.86 -20.93 -10.74
CA LEU A 33 -121.14 -19.81 -11.33
C LEU A 33 -120.25 -19.08 -10.32
N ALA A 34 -120.69 -18.96 -9.06
CA ALA A 34 -119.88 -18.39 -7.99
C ALA A 34 -118.64 -19.25 -7.71
N ASP A 35 -118.80 -20.57 -7.61
CA ASP A 35 -117.68 -21.51 -7.44
C ASP A 35 -116.68 -21.45 -8.60
N LEU A 36 -117.17 -21.36 -9.85
CA LEU A 36 -116.31 -21.19 -11.03
C LEU A 36 -115.56 -19.86 -11.00
N VAL A 37 -116.20 -18.77 -10.59
CA VAL A 37 -115.55 -17.46 -10.45
C VAL A 37 -114.50 -17.48 -9.34
N GLU A 38 -114.76 -18.16 -8.21
CA GLU A 38 -113.78 -18.31 -7.14
C GLU A 38 -112.60 -19.18 -7.57
N LEU A 39 -112.85 -20.29 -8.27
CA LEU A 39 -111.80 -21.12 -8.86
C LEU A 39 -110.94 -20.31 -9.82
N GLN A 40 -111.56 -19.56 -10.75
CA GLN A 40 -110.85 -18.72 -11.70
C GLN A 40 -110.08 -17.58 -11.00
N ARG A 41 -110.59 -17.03 -9.88
CA ARG A 41 -109.85 -16.06 -9.07
C ARG A 41 -108.63 -16.69 -8.41
N SER A 42 -108.78 -17.90 -7.86
CA SER A 42 -107.68 -18.63 -7.23
C SER A 42 -106.58 -18.97 -8.23
N GLU A 43 -106.95 -19.35 -9.47
CA GLU A 43 -106.02 -19.65 -10.55
C GLU A 43 -105.30 -18.38 -11.03
N ASN A 44 -106.04 -17.28 -11.24
CA ASN A 44 -105.43 -15.99 -11.58
C ASN A 44 -104.47 -15.49 -10.49
N GLN A 45 -104.79 -15.73 -9.21
CA GLN A 45 -103.89 -15.37 -8.12
C GLN A 45 -102.61 -16.20 -8.16
N ARG A 46 -102.71 -17.53 -8.35
CA ARG A 46 -101.53 -18.39 -8.52
C ARG A 46 -100.66 -17.96 -9.71
N LEU A 47 -101.27 -17.62 -10.84
CA LEU A 47 -100.53 -17.13 -12.01
C LEU A 47 -99.84 -15.79 -11.75
N ARG A 48 -100.46 -14.89 -10.97
CA ARG A 48 -99.83 -13.62 -10.55
C ARG A 48 -98.65 -13.86 -9.62
N ASP A 49 -98.79 -14.73 -8.64
CA ASP A 49 -97.73 -15.05 -7.69
C ASP A 49 -96.54 -15.70 -8.42
N GLN A 50 -96.82 -16.59 -9.40
CA GLN A 50 -95.78 -17.18 -10.24
C GLN A 50 -95.11 -16.13 -11.13
N ALA A 51 -95.88 -15.24 -11.77
CA ALA A 51 -95.31 -14.15 -12.59
C ALA A 51 -94.42 -13.21 -11.76
N GLN A 52 -94.83 -12.89 -10.53
CA GLN A 52 -94.03 -12.07 -9.61
C GLN A 52 -92.74 -12.78 -9.19
N LYS A 53 -92.81 -14.10 -8.96
CA LYS A 53 -91.61 -14.91 -8.67
C LYS A 53 -90.65 -14.92 -9.85
N ASP A 54 -91.14 -15.18 -11.06
CA ASP A 54 -90.33 -15.21 -12.28
C ASP A 54 -89.71 -13.83 -12.57
N GLU A 55 -90.44 -12.73 -12.31
CA GLU A 55 -89.91 -11.37 -12.43
C GLU A 55 -88.76 -11.11 -11.45
N SER A 56 -88.90 -11.57 -10.20
CA SER A 56 -87.83 -11.44 -9.19
C SER A 56 -86.58 -12.25 -9.57
N GLU A 57 -86.76 -13.45 -10.14
CA GLU A 57 -85.66 -14.27 -10.65
C GLU A 57 -84.97 -13.61 -11.84
N LEU A 58 -85.75 -13.00 -12.75
CA LEU A 58 -85.23 -12.28 -13.91
C LEU A 58 -84.43 -11.04 -13.50
N VAL A 59 -84.86 -10.30 -12.47
CA VAL A 59 -84.09 -9.19 -11.90
C VAL A 59 -82.77 -9.69 -11.31
N ASN A 60 -82.78 -10.79 -10.56
CA ASN A 60 -81.55 -11.38 -10.00
C ASN A 60 -80.57 -11.81 -11.10
N LEU A 61 -81.06 -12.47 -12.16
CA LEU A 61 -80.26 -12.85 -13.32
C LEU A 61 -79.65 -11.65 -14.04
N LYS A 62 -80.41 -10.56 -14.20
CA LYS A 62 -79.89 -9.30 -14.78
C LYS A 62 -78.75 -8.71 -13.94
N THR A 63 -78.89 -8.69 -12.62
CA THR A 63 -77.84 -8.20 -11.72
C THR A 63 -76.58 -9.06 -11.82
N ARG A 64 -76.73 -10.39 -11.77
CA ARG A 64 -75.60 -11.32 -11.93
C ARG A 64 -74.90 -11.16 -13.28
N PHE A 65 -75.66 -10.92 -14.35
CA PHE A 65 -75.09 -10.67 -15.67
C PHE A 65 -74.31 -9.35 -15.72
N ALA A 66 -74.83 -8.28 -15.10
CA ALA A 66 -74.13 -7.01 -15.01
C ALA A 66 -72.80 -7.13 -14.22
N ASP A 67 -72.81 -7.89 -13.12
CA ASP A 67 -71.61 -8.18 -12.33
C ASP A 67 -70.59 -8.99 -13.13
N LEU A 68 -71.04 -9.98 -13.91
CA LEU A 68 -70.17 -10.76 -14.78
C LEU A 68 -69.57 -9.91 -15.91
N GLN A 69 -70.34 -8.99 -16.50
CA GLN A 69 -69.83 -8.05 -17.49
C GLN A 69 -68.81 -7.08 -16.90
N LYS A 70 -68.97 -6.69 -15.63
CA LYS A 70 -68.00 -5.87 -14.92
C LYS A 70 -66.70 -6.63 -14.68
N SER A 71 -66.78 -7.86 -14.16
CA SER A 71 -65.60 -8.69 -13.90
C SER A 71 -64.85 -9.04 -15.20
N PHE A 72 -65.57 -9.27 -16.30
CA PHE A 72 -64.96 -9.49 -17.61
C PHE A 72 -64.17 -8.26 -18.10
N ARG A 73 -64.73 -7.05 -17.94
CA ARG A 73 -64.03 -5.80 -18.29
C ARG A 73 -62.77 -5.60 -17.44
N GLU A 74 -62.86 -5.86 -16.13
CA GLU A 74 -61.70 -5.77 -15.24
C GLU A 74 -60.62 -6.79 -15.61
N ALA A 75 -60.99 -8.02 -15.95
CA ALA A 75 -60.06 -9.04 -16.42
C ALA A 75 -59.40 -8.64 -17.76
N SER A 76 -60.16 -8.11 -18.71
CA SER A 76 -59.64 -7.63 -20.00
C SER A 76 -58.61 -6.52 -19.80
N ASN A 77 -58.91 -5.53 -18.96
CA ASN A 77 -57.98 -4.43 -18.66
C ASN A 77 -56.68 -4.95 -17.99
N ARG A 78 -56.78 -5.95 -17.11
CA ARG A 78 -55.59 -6.58 -16.49
C ARG A 78 -54.73 -7.29 -17.53
N ILE A 79 -55.35 -8.03 -18.45
CA ILE A 79 -54.63 -8.70 -19.53
C ILE A 79 -53.91 -7.67 -20.42
N GLU A 80 -54.60 -6.58 -20.79
CA GLU A 80 -53.99 -5.50 -21.57
C GLU A 80 -52.78 -4.87 -20.85
N SER A 81 -52.90 -4.56 -19.55
CA SER A 81 -51.78 -4.04 -18.75
C SER A 81 -50.59 -5.01 -18.72
N MET A 82 -50.84 -6.30 -18.44
CA MET A 82 -49.79 -7.32 -18.40
C MET A 82 -49.11 -7.51 -19.76
N THR A 83 -49.86 -7.44 -20.86
CA THR A 83 -49.28 -7.54 -22.21
C THR A 83 -48.43 -6.32 -22.56
N ALA A 84 -48.81 -5.11 -22.12
CA ALA A 84 -48.01 -3.91 -22.30
C ALA A 84 -46.70 -3.97 -21.50
N GLU A 85 -46.75 -4.42 -20.25
CA GLU A 85 -45.57 -4.64 -19.40
C GLU A 85 -44.63 -5.67 -20.01
N ALA A 86 -45.16 -6.80 -20.50
CA ALA A 86 -44.36 -7.84 -21.15
C ALA A 86 -43.63 -7.31 -22.39
N LYS A 87 -44.32 -6.55 -23.26
CA LYS A 87 -43.70 -5.91 -24.43
C LYS A 87 -42.61 -4.91 -24.06
N ASN A 88 -42.82 -4.12 -23.01
CA ASN A 88 -41.82 -3.16 -22.54
C ASN A 88 -40.58 -3.88 -21.98
N SER A 89 -40.77 -4.97 -21.23
CA SER A 89 -39.68 -5.81 -20.73
C SER A 89 -38.87 -6.44 -21.87
N GLU A 90 -39.55 -7.00 -22.88
CA GLU A 90 -38.91 -7.56 -24.08
C GLU A 90 -38.06 -6.52 -24.81
N GLN A 91 -38.59 -5.30 -25.01
CA GLN A 91 -37.83 -4.22 -25.63
C GLN A 91 -36.61 -3.79 -24.79
N ALA A 92 -36.72 -3.79 -23.47
CA ALA A 92 -35.60 -3.49 -22.59
C ALA A 92 -34.50 -4.56 -22.72
N HIS A 93 -34.86 -5.85 -22.76
CA HIS A 93 -33.92 -6.94 -22.98
C HIS A 93 -33.25 -6.87 -24.36
N LEU A 94 -33.99 -6.52 -25.41
CA LEU A 94 -33.42 -6.31 -26.76
C LEU A 94 -32.39 -5.17 -26.77
N ARG A 95 -32.65 -4.06 -26.08
CA ARG A 95 -31.67 -2.95 -25.95
C ARG A 95 -30.41 -3.39 -25.20
N GLN A 96 -30.56 -4.15 -24.12
CA GLN A 96 -29.42 -4.71 -23.40
C GLN A 96 -28.59 -5.64 -24.31
N LEU A 97 -29.24 -6.53 -25.06
CA LEU A 97 -28.56 -7.41 -26.01
C LEU A 97 -27.82 -6.61 -27.08
N GLN A 98 -28.42 -5.58 -27.66
CA GLN A 98 -27.75 -4.69 -28.63
C GLN A 98 -26.51 -4.01 -28.04
N GLN A 99 -26.57 -3.58 -26.78
CA GLN A 99 -25.42 -3.02 -26.08
C GLN A 99 -24.30 -4.06 -25.89
N PHE A 100 -24.64 -5.30 -25.54
CA PHE A 100 -23.67 -6.40 -25.47
C PHE A 100 -23.05 -6.69 -26.84
N TYR A 101 -23.84 -6.70 -27.92
CA TYR A 101 -23.32 -6.91 -29.27
C TYR A 101 -22.36 -5.80 -29.72
N GLY A 102 -22.61 -4.54 -29.34
CA GLY A 102 -21.68 -3.43 -29.57
C GLY A 102 -20.35 -3.58 -28.82
N GLN A 103 -20.36 -4.16 -27.62
CA GLN A 103 -19.13 -4.46 -26.86
C GLN A 103 -18.31 -5.56 -27.53
N THR A 104 -18.93 -6.57 -28.14
CA THR A 104 -18.18 -7.62 -28.86
C THR A 104 -17.36 -7.10 -30.03
N ASP A 105 -17.82 -6.06 -30.74
CA ASP A 105 -17.04 -5.47 -31.83
C ASP A 105 -15.87 -4.63 -31.30
N HIS A 106 -16.03 -4.00 -30.13
CA HIS A 106 -14.91 -3.37 -29.44
C HIS A 106 -13.85 -4.39 -29.02
N VAL A 107 -14.25 -5.57 -28.54
CA VAL A 107 -13.33 -6.67 -28.21
C VAL A 107 -12.55 -7.14 -29.44
N LYS A 108 -13.20 -7.32 -30.60
CA LYS A 108 -12.50 -7.65 -31.87
C LYS A 108 -11.49 -6.58 -32.29
N SER A 109 -11.81 -5.30 -32.08
CA SER A 109 -10.88 -4.19 -32.32
C SER A 109 -9.68 -4.21 -31.37
N LEU A 110 -9.90 -4.56 -30.10
CA LEU A 110 -8.82 -4.74 -29.13
C LEU A 110 -7.93 -5.93 -29.47
N ASP A 111 -8.49 -7.05 -29.92
CA ASP A 111 -7.72 -8.23 -30.33
C ASP A 111 -6.81 -7.96 -31.53
N THR A 112 -7.30 -7.22 -32.52
CA THR A 112 -6.49 -6.79 -33.67
C THR A 112 -5.37 -5.82 -33.25
N ALA A 113 -5.64 -4.89 -32.33
CA ALA A 113 -4.62 -4.03 -31.74
C ALA A 113 -3.56 -4.81 -30.95
N LEU A 114 -3.99 -5.81 -30.17
CA LEU A 114 -3.11 -6.70 -29.40
C LEU A 114 -2.22 -7.54 -30.32
N ALA A 115 -2.76 -8.08 -31.42
CA ALA A 115 -1.99 -8.81 -32.43
C ALA A 115 -0.89 -7.93 -33.06
N LYS A 116 -1.22 -6.66 -33.38
CA LYS A 116 -0.24 -5.68 -33.89
C LYS A 116 0.88 -5.41 -32.88
N GLN A 117 0.54 -5.29 -31.59
CA GLN A 117 1.56 -5.11 -30.53
C GLN A 117 2.45 -6.34 -30.34
N ARG A 118 1.88 -7.55 -30.39
CA ARG A 118 2.66 -8.80 -30.34
C ARG A 118 3.70 -8.88 -31.47
N ASN A 119 3.33 -8.48 -32.69
CA ASN A 119 4.26 -8.46 -33.82
C ASN A 119 5.40 -7.44 -33.63
N LYS A 120 5.09 -6.24 -33.11
CA LYS A 120 6.13 -5.25 -32.75
C LYS A 120 7.08 -5.79 -31.68
N ASN A 121 6.55 -6.44 -30.64
CA ASN A 121 7.37 -7.04 -29.59
C ASN A 121 8.27 -8.16 -30.12
N LYS A 122 7.77 -9.00 -31.05
CA LYS A 122 8.61 -10.00 -31.72
C LYS A 122 9.75 -9.35 -32.53
N ALA A 123 9.47 -8.27 -33.26
CA ALA A 123 10.50 -7.53 -34.00
C ALA A 123 11.58 -6.95 -33.07
N LEU A 124 11.16 -6.34 -31.94
CA LEU A 124 12.08 -5.82 -30.93
C LEU A 124 12.92 -6.93 -30.27
N GLN A 125 12.31 -8.08 -29.96
CA GLN A 125 13.05 -9.23 -29.43
C GLN A 125 14.12 -9.72 -30.40
N ASN A 126 13.82 -9.75 -31.70
CA ASN A 126 14.80 -10.12 -32.72
C ASN A 126 15.94 -9.10 -32.81
N GLN A 127 15.65 -7.80 -32.68
CA GLN A 127 16.68 -6.75 -32.62
C GLN A 127 17.56 -6.89 -31.38
N ILE A 128 16.99 -7.19 -30.21
CA ILE A 128 17.75 -7.42 -28.98
C ILE A 128 18.72 -8.59 -29.15
N LYS A 129 18.25 -9.72 -29.70
CA LYS A 129 19.11 -10.89 -29.97
C LYS A 129 20.26 -10.56 -30.92
N ALA A 130 20.02 -9.74 -31.94
CA ALA A 130 21.08 -9.29 -32.85
C ALA A 130 22.12 -8.43 -32.12
N LEU A 131 21.69 -7.52 -31.23
CA LEU A 131 22.58 -6.70 -30.42
C LEU A 131 23.37 -7.52 -29.40
N GLU A 132 22.77 -8.56 -28.81
CA GLU A 132 23.46 -9.50 -27.93
C GLU A 132 24.58 -10.24 -28.67
N GLY A 133 24.33 -10.68 -29.91
CA GLY A 133 25.36 -11.28 -30.77
C GLY A 133 26.50 -10.32 -31.14
N ALA A 134 26.20 -9.04 -31.35
CA ALA A 134 27.24 -8.03 -31.57
C ALA A 134 28.07 -7.77 -30.29
N ALA A 135 27.42 -7.80 -29.12
CA ALA A 135 28.10 -7.61 -27.84
C ALA A 135 29.05 -8.77 -27.50
N THR A 136 28.69 -10.02 -27.82
CA THR A 136 29.59 -11.17 -27.62
C THR A 136 30.83 -11.07 -28.50
N LEU A 137 30.68 -10.69 -29.77
CA LEU A 137 31.81 -10.44 -30.67
C LEU A 137 32.73 -9.34 -30.12
N ARG A 138 32.16 -8.22 -29.69
CA ARG A 138 32.92 -7.11 -29.09
C ARG A 138 33.70 -7.57 -27.86
N ASN A 139 33.08 -8.35 -26.98
CA ASN A 139 33.74 -8.84 -25.77
C ASN A 139 34.89 -9.80 -26.10
N GLY A 140 34.76 -10.61 -27.16
CA GLY A 140 35.85 -11.43 -27.67
C GLY A 140 37.04 -10.60 -28.14
N LEU A 141 36.80 -9.57 -28.96
CA LEU A 141 37.84 -8.65 -29.43
C LEU A 141 38.52 -7.90 -28.28
N VAL A 142 37.76 -7.48 -27.26
CA VAL A 142 38.33 -6.83 -26.06
C VAL A 142 39.22 -7.80 -25.28
N ALA A 143 38.82 -9.06 -25.13
CA ALA A 143 39.65 -10.06 -24.46
C ALA A 143 40.97 -10.31 -25.19
N GLU A 144 40.94 -10.39 -26.52
CA GLU A 144 42.13 -10.53 -27.36
C GLU A 144 43.05 -9.31 -27.27
N ALA A 145 42.48 -8.09 -27.28
CA ALA A 145 43.25 -6.86 -27.09
C ALA A 145 43.92 -6.79 -25.70
N VAL A 146 43.26 -7.28 -24.65
CA VAL A 146 43.83 -7.37 -23.30
C VAL A 146 44.99 -8.37 -23.26
N GLN A 147 44.85 -9.54 -23.89
CA GLN A 147 45.94 -10.52 -24.00
C GLN A 147 47.15 -9.96 -24.74
N MET A 148 46.94 -9.32 -25.88
CA MET A 148 48.00 -8.65 -26.65
C MET A 148 48.72 -7.59 -25.82
N ARG A 149 47.98 -6.81 -25.02
CA ARG A 149 48.56 -5.78 -24.16
C ARG A 149 49.40 -6.38 -23.02
N ALA A 150 49.01 -7.52 -22.48
CA ALA A 150 49.81 -8.25 -21.49
C ALA A 150 51.13 -8.75 -22.08
N LEU A 151 51.09 -9.37 -23.28
CA LEU A 151 52.29 -9.81 -23.99
C LEU A 151 53.25 -8.65 -24.31
N LEU A 152 52.71 -7.49 -24.73
CA LEU A 152 53.52 -6.29 -24.93
C LEU A 152 54.14 -5.78 -23.63
N ALA A 153 53.42 -5.85 -22.51
CA ALA A 153 53.96 -5.46 -21.21
C ALA A 153 55.11 -6.39 -20.77
N ASP A 154 54.97 -7.72 -20.97
CA ASP A 154 56.02 -8.70 -20.67
C ASP A 154 57.26 -8.48 -21.55
N ALA A 155 57.06 -8.25 -22.86
CA ALA A 155 58.16 -7.93 -23.78
C ALA A 155 58.87 -6.63 -23.37
N HIS A 156 58.11 -5.60 -23.01
CA HIS A 156 58.68 -4.35 -22.49
C HIS A 156 59.49 -4.58 -21.22
N PHE A 157 58.96 -5.35 -20.27
CA PHE A 157 59.65 -5.69 -19.03
C PHE A 157 60.97 -6.42 -19.30
N GLU A 158 60.98 -7.40 -20.21
CA GLU A 158 62.20 -8.13 -20.55
C GLU A 158 63.22 -7.25 -21.26
N THR A 159 62.79 -6.36 -22.16
CA THR A 159 63.69 -5.39 -22.79
C THR A 159 64.31 -4.44 -21.77
N GLU A 160 63.56 -3.99 -20.77
CA GLU A 160 64.13 -3.15 -19.71
C GLU A 160 65.05 -3.94 -18.79
N ARG A 161 64.71 -5.18 -18.45
CA ARG A 161 65.61 -6.06 -17.70
C ARG A 161 66.97 -6.20 -18.39
N LEU A 162 66.97 -6.40 -19.71
CA LEU A 162 68.20 -6.49 -20.51
C LEU A 162 68.96 -5.15 -20.55
N ARG A 163 68.27 -4.02 -20.65
CA ARG A 163 68.88 -2.67 -20.59
C ARG A 163 69.53 -2.42 -19.24
N TYR A 164 68.85 -2.74 -18.13
CA TYR A 164 69.40 -2.64 -16.79
C TYR A 164 70.59 -3.58 -16.59
N ALA A 165 70.55 -4.82 -17.09
CA ALA A 165 71.68 -5.74 -17.01
C ALA A 165 72.88 -5.28 -17.86
N ALA A 166 72.65 -4.64 -19.01
CA ALA A 166 73.70 -4.06 -19.83
C ALA A 166 74.32 -2.81 -19.19
N ARG A 167 73.49 -1.94 -18.60
CA ARG A 167 73.95 -0.79 -17.81
C ARG A 167 74.72 -1.24 -16.59
N GLY A 168 74.19 -2.22 -15.84
CA GLY A 168 74.88 -2.81 -14.69
C GLY A 168 76.24 -3.38 -15.08
N ARG A 169 76.37 -4.12 -16.19
CA ARG A 169 77.70 -4.57 -16.66
C ARG A 169 78.68 -3.43 -16.96
N LEU A 170 78.21 -2.34 -17.57
CA LEU A 170 79.03 -1.15 -17.83
C LEU A 170 79.41 -0.44 -16.52
N GLU A 171 78.48 -0.32 -15.57
CA GLU A 171 78.73 0.24 -14.24
C GLU A 171 79.71 -0.64 -13.45
N TRP A 172 79.56 -1.97 -13.49
CA TRP A 172 80.50 -2.94 -12.91
C TRP A 172 81.89 -2.89 -13.57
N GLU A 173 82.00 -2.73 -14.89
CA GLU A 173 83.29 -2.53 -15.58
C GLU A 173 83.95 -1.18 -15.23
N MET A 174 83.15 -0.18 -14.82
CA MET A 174 83.63 1.10 -14.31
C MET A 174 84.02 1.01 -12.83
N GLU A 175 83.26 0.28 -12.01
CA GLU A 175 83.53 0.03 -10.59
C GLU A 175 84.72 -0.93 -10.38
N GLU A 176 84.93 -1.93 -11.25
CA GLU A 176 86.14 -2.79 -11.25
C GLU A 176 87.43 -2.00 -11.56
N ARG A 177 87.28 -0.78 -12.10
CA ARG A 177 88.37 0.21 -12.25
C ARG A 177 88.58 1.07 -11.01
N ASP A 178 87.58 1.19 -10.13
CA ASP A 178 87.56 2.07 -8.97
C ASP A 178 87.70 1.31 -7.63
N GLU A 179 87.55 -0.02 -7.59
CA GLU A 179 87.72 -0.89 -6.41
C GLU A 179 89.17 -1.41 -6.26
N GLU A 180 90.10 -0.52 -5.87
CA GLU A 180 91.41 -0.88 -5.32
C GLU A 180 91.46 -0.79 -3.77
N ASP A 181 90.33 -0.65 -3.07
CA ASP A 181 90.29 -0.59 -1.59
C ASP A 181 88.98 -1.19 -1.01
N PRO A 182 89.02 -2.05 0.05
CA PRO A 182 87.82 -2.68 0.61
C PRO A 182 87.32 -2.00 1.90
N GLU A 183 86.03 -1.68 1.97
CA GLU A 183 85.30 -1.44 3.23
C GLU A 183 84.06 -2.36 3.37
N PRO A 184 83.61 -2.67 4.61
CA PRO A 184 82.93 -3.93 4.90
C PRO A 184 81.39 -3.90 4.80
N GLU A 185 80.86 -5.10 4.56
CA GLU A 185 79.47 -5.49 4.34
C GLU A 185 78.42 -4.92 5.33
N LEU A 186 77.41 -4.22 4.79
CA LEU A 186 76.16 -3.94 5.50
C LEU A 186 75.11 -5.04 5.25
N LYS A 187 74.68 -5.68 6.34
CA LYS A 187 73.62 -6.69 6.40
C LYS A 187 72.28 -6.18 5.85
N ALA A 188 71.65 -7.00 5.01
CA ALA A 188 70.34 -6.76 4.41
C ALA A 188 69.26 -6.38 5.47
N PRO A 189 68.42 -5.36 5.21
CA PRO A 189 67.39 -4.96 6.14
C PRO A 189 66.26 -5.99 6.14
N ARG A 190 65.87 -6.42 7.35
CA ARG A 190 64.68 -7.22 7.63
C ARG A 190 63.46 -6.56 6.99
N LEU A 191 62.69 -7.34 6.23
CA LEU A 191 61.41 -6.98 5.64
C LEU A 191 60.50 -6.41 6.76
N ARG A 192 60.38 -5.09 6.83
CA ARG A 192 59.41 -4.45 7.72
C ARG A 192 58.03 -4.78 7.16
N SER A 193 57.18 -5.43 7.95
CA SER A 193 55.76 -5.55 7.66
C SER A 193 55.22 -4.15 7.39
N THR A 194 54.81 -3.89 6.17
CA THR A 194 54.14 -2.64 5.83
C THR A 194 52.86 -2.55 6.66
N PRO A 195 52.60 -1.43 7.36
CA PRO A 195 51.36 -1.26 8.08
C PRO A 195 50.21 -1.28 7.07
N GLU A 196 49.40 -2.33 7.10
CA GLU A 196 48.23 -2.46 6.23
C GLU A 196 47.25 -1.30 6.52
N ALA A 197 46.81 -0.61 5.46
CA ALA A 197 46.04 0.62 5.60
C ALA A 197 44.68 0.39 6.30
N PRO A 198 44.33 1.19 7.33
CA PRO A 198 43.05 1.06 8.03
C PRO A 198 41.87 1.39 7.12
N TYR A 199 40.70 0.85 7.43
CA TYR A 199 39.48 1.10 6.66
C TYR A 199 38.24 1.30 7.53
N VAL A 200 37.26 1.97 6.94
CA VAL A 200 35.91 2.18 7.46
C VAL A 200 34.93 1.54 6.50
N VAL A 201 33.91 0.86 7.03
CA VAL A 201 32.94 0.13 6.20
C VAL A 201 31.51 0.61 6.41
N LEU A 202 30.75 0.75 5.33
CA LEU A 202 29.29 0.91 5.35
C LEU A 202 28.63 -0.38 4.85
N LEU A 203 27.81 -1.00 5.70
CA LEU A 203 26.98 -2.14 5.34
C LEU A 203 25.52 -1.69 5.20
N TRP A 204 24.94 -1.86 4.01
CA TRP A 204 23.66 -1.23 3.66
C TRP A 204 22.66 -2.16 2.97
N ALA A 205 21.40 -2.14 3.41
CA ALA A 205 20.24 -2.69 2.71
C ALA A 205 19.46 -1.55 1.99
N PRO A 206 19.37 -1.54 0.63
CA PRO A 206 18.97 -0.38 -0.18
C PRO A 206 17.46 -0.07 -0.23
N SER A 207 16.82 0.06 0.92
CA SER A 207 15.43 0.52 1.03
C SER A 207 15.27 2.04 1.21
N ILE A 208 16.36 2.81 1.08
CA ILE A 208 16.46 4.15 1.70
C ILE A 208 17.13 5.21 0.82
N PHE A 209 17.57 4.94 -0.41
CA PHE A 209 18.28 5.99 -1.14
C PHE A 209 17.34 7.18 -1.44
N ARG A 210 17.80 8.41 -1.14
CA ARG A 210 17.05 9.63 -1.48
C ARG A 210 17.01 9.75 -2.99
N GLN A 211 15.83 9.88 -3.58
CA GLN A 211 15.75 10.23 -5.01
C GLN A 211 16.38 11.61 -5.19
N GLY A 212 17.62 11.64 -5.66
CA GLY A 212 18.23 12.84 -6.16
C GLY A 212 17.43 13.33 -7.36
N GLY A 213 16.82 14.52 -7.25
CA GLY A 213 16.04 15.11 -8.32
C GLY A 213 16.89 15.32 -9.57
N LYS A 214 16.32 15.12 -10.77
CA LYS A 214 16.85 15.46 -12.11
C LYS A 214 18.39 15.32 -12.37
N HIS A 215 19.14 14.54 -11.59
CA HIS A 215 20.58 14.39 -11.82
C HIS A 215 20.81 13.45 -13.01
N HIS A 216 21.69 13.86 -13.92
CA HIS A 216 22.01 13.11 -15.14
C HIS A 216 22.69 11.76 -14.86
N ARG A 217 23.34 11.60 -13.68
CA ARG A 217 24.00 10.36 -13.22
C ARG A 217 23.73 10.09 -11.74
N PRO A 218 22.55 9.56 -11.39
CA PRO A 218 22.12 9.43 -10.00
C PRO A 218 22.99 8.47 -9.19
N GLY A 219 23.58 7.41 -9.80
CA GLY A 219 24.44 6.47 -9.09
C GLY A 219 25.79 7.09 -8.70
N THR A 220 26.37 7.91 -9.59
CA THR A 220 27.61 8.64 -9.31
C THR A 220 27.40 9.71 -8.23
N PHE A 221 26.28 10.43 -8.30
CA PHE A 221 25.92 11.40 -7.27
C PHE A 221 25.78 10.72 -5.90
N ALA A 222 25.06 9.61 -5.84
CA ALA A 222 24.88 8.81 -4.63
C ALA A 222 26.21 8.38 -3.99
N ALA A 223 27.13 7.86 -4.80
CA ALA A 223 28.41 7.40 -4.33
C ALA A 223 29.24 8.55 -3.73
N ASN A 224 29.27 9.71 -4.38
CA ASN A 224 29.97 10.90 -3.88
C ASN A 224 29.37 11.41 -2.56
N GLU A 225 28.05 11.52 -2.47
CA GLU A 225 27.37 11.94 -1.24
C GLU A 225 27.67 11.01 -0.06
N ILE A 226 27.67 9.69 -0.29
CA ILE A 226 28.06 8.70 0.74
C ILE A 226 29.51 8.91 1.16
N TYR A 227 30.42 9.07 0.20
CA TYR A 227 31.83 9.25 0.49
C TYR A 227 32.06 10.49 1.36
N GLN A 228 31.52 11.65 0.94
CA GLN A 228 31.66 12.91 1.68
C GLN A 228 31.04 12.81 3.07
N THR A 229 29.82 12.27 3.18
CA THR A 229 29.14 12.16 4.49
C THR A 229 29.89 11.25 5.45
N ILE A 230 30.48 10.14 4.98
CA ILE A 230 31.33 9.27 5.81
C ILE A 230 32.59 10.02 6.22
N SER A 231 33.26 10.68 5.28
CA SER A 231 34.48 11.43 5.57
C SER A 231 34.26 12.52 6.61
N ASP A 232 33.17 13.27 6.49
CA ASP A 232 32.79 14.33 7.43
C ASP A 232 32.43 13.77 8.81
N ASP A 233 31.66 12.67 8.89
CA ASP A 233 31.29 12.07 10.18
C ASP A 233 32.53 11.52 10.92
N ILE A 234 33.46 10.89 10.20
CA ILE A 234 34.70 10.37 10.77
C ILE A 234 35.61 11.51 11.23
N ALA A 235 35.80 12.55 10.40
CA ALA A 235 36.61 13.70 10.76
C ALA A 235 36.06 14.42 12.01
N LYS A 236 34.73 14.51 12.13
CA LYS A 236 34.06 15.20 13.24
C LYS A 236 33.98 14.38 14.52
N ASN A 237 33.67 13.10 14.43
CA ASN A 237 33.29 12.29 15.60
C ASN A 237 34.28 11.17 15.93
N HIS A 238 35.21 10.86 15.02
CA HIS A 238 36.19 9.77 15.16
C HIS A 238 37.62 10.21 14.80
N PRO A 239 38.15 11.29 15.42
CA PRO A 239 39.49 11.79 15.11
C PRO A 239 40.61 10.76 15.41
N GLU A 240 40.35 9.77 16.27
CA GLU A 240 41.26 8.68 16.61
C GLU A 240 41.62 7.76 15.44
N ILE A 241 40.83 7.78 14.36
CA ILE A 241 41.06 6.96 13.15
C ILE A 241 42.18 7.56 12.28
N GLY A 242 42.44 8.86 12.42
CA GLY A 242 43.42 9.60 11.63
C GLY A 242 42.90 9.96 10.22
N ALA A 243 43.71 10.72 9.48
CA ALA A 243 43.33 11.25 8.17
C ALA A 243 43.48 10.24 7.01
N VAL A 244 44.24 9.15 7.21
CA VAL A 244 44.58 8.18 6.16
C VAL A 244 43.86 6.87 6.42
N TYR A 245 42.70 6.69 5.77
CA TYR A 245 41.94 5.45 5.79
C TYR A 245 41.23 5.22 4.45
N LYS A 246 40.82 3.98 4.19
CA LYS A 246 40.02 3.61 3.02
C LYS A 246 38.54 3.52 3.40
N ILE A 247 37.65 3.93 2.50
CA ILE A 247 36.19 3.79 2.68
C ILE A 247 35.73 2.63 1.81
N VAL A 248 35.15 1.62 2.46
CA VAL A 248 34.54 0.45 1.81
C VAL A 248 33.02 0.56 1.96
N VAL A 249 32.28 0.43 0.87
CA VAL A 249 30.80 0.46 0.92
C VAL A 249 30.27 -0.80 0.29
N ARG A 250 29.44 -1.55 1.02
CA ARG A 250 28.80 -2.77 0.53
C ARG A 250 27.30 -2.66 0.64
N VAL A 251 26.65 -2.64 -0.52
CA VAL A 251 25.20 -2.56 -0.64
C VAL A 251 24.64 -3.92 -1.01
N PHE A 252 23.82 -4.52 -0.16
CA PHE A 252 23.25 -5.85 -0.37
C PHE A 252 21.79 -5.76 -0.75
N PHE A 253 21.41 -6.30 -1.91
CA PHE A 253 20.02 -6.28 -2.39
C PHE A 253 19.57 -7.65 -2.87
N ASN A 254 18.29 -7.82 -3.14
CA ASN A 254 17.77 -9.02 -3.80
C ASN A 254 17.10 -8.63 -5.12
N ALA A 255 17.69 -9.02 -6.24
CA ALA A 255 17.23 -8.60 -7.57
C ALA A 255 15.83 -9.14 -7.94
N ARG A 256 15.44 -10.33 -7.45
CA ARG A 256 14.13 -10.95 -7.75
C ARG A 256 13.02 -10.49 -6.81
N ALA A 257 13.30 -10.33 -5.52
CA ALA A 257 12.32 -9.75 -4.58
C ALA A 257 11.98 -8.29 -4.94
N SER A 258 12.93 -7.59 -5.57
CA SER A 258 12.74 -6.26 -6.15
C SER A 258 11.72 -6.24 -7.30
N GLN A 259 11.53 -7.34 -8.04
CA GLN A 259 10.55 -7.44 -9.14
C GLN A 259 9.14 -7.78 -8.64
N THR A 260 8.99 -8.55 -7.56
CA THR A 260 7.68 -8.98 -7.03
C THR A 260 7.10 -8.04 -5.98
N ARG A 261 7.93 -7.29 -5.25
CA ARG A 261 7.46 -6.20 -4.38
C ARG A 261 7.44 -4.89 -5.17
N GLN A 262 6.34 -4.65 -5.89
CA GLN A 262 5.95 -3.36 -6.50
C GLN A 262 5.92 -2.15 -5.55
N GLY A 263 6.49 -2.21 -4.33
CA GLY A 263 6.44 -1.15 -3.32
C GLY A 263 7.77 -0.48 -2.97
N THR A 264 8.93 -1.14 -3.17
CA THR A 264 10.23 -0.60 -2.65
C THR A 264 11.17 -0.12 -3.76
N TYR A 265 11.04 -0.65 -4.98
CA TYR A 265 11.81 -0.21 -6.14
C TYR A 265 10.96 0.41 -7.25
N SER A 266 9.62 0.32 -7.16
CA SER A 266 8.67 0.93 -8.11
C SER A 266 8.70 2.46 -8.11
N GLN A 267 9.42 3.06 -7.17
CA GLN A 267 9.53 4.50 -7.07
C GLN A 267 10.71 5.05 -7.87
N PHE A 268 11.75 4.28 -8.17
CA PHE A 268 12.94 4.81 -8.86
C PHE A 268 12.56 5.37 -10.24
N THR A 269 12.70 6.68 -10.40
CA THR A 269 12.51 7.39 -11.67
C THR A 269 13.54 6.99 -12.73
N TYR A 270 14.57 6.24 -12.33
CA TYR A 270 15.73 5.86 -13.13
C TYR A 270 15.89 4.34 -13.23
N ASN A 271 16.57 3.89 -14.29
CA ASN A 271 16.88 2.48 -14.50
C ASN A 271 17.80 1.97 -13.36
N PRO A 272 17.36 0.97 -12.56
CA PRO A 272 18.12 0.51 -11.40
C PRO A 272 19.42 -0.22 -11.79
N VAL A 273 19.52 -0.79 -13.00
CA VAL A 273 20.77 -1.38 -13.50
C VAL A 273 21.80 -0.28 -13.73
N GLU A 274 21.40 0.80 -14.39
CA GLU A 274 22.27 1.92 -14.73
C GLU A 274 22.72 2.68 -13.47
N PHE A 275 21.84 2.84 -12.50
CA PHE A 275 22.20 3.39 -11.19
C PHE A 275 23.31 2.57 -10.52
N ARG A 276 23.15 1.24 -10.44
CA ARG A 276 24.16 0.36 -9.81
C ARG A 276 25.49 0.42 -10.54
N ARG A 277 25.45 0.43 -11.88
CA ARG A 277 26.65 0.55 -12.72
C ARG A 277 27.40 1.85 -12.39
N GLN A 278 26.70 2.98 -12.45
CA GLN A 278 27.28 4.29 -12.11
C GLN A 278 27.82 4.35 -10.68
N PHE A 279 27.13 3.74 -9.71
CA PHE A 279 27.53 3.71 -8.31
C PHE A 279 28.87 2.98 -8.11
N VAL A 280 28.96 1.75 -8.62
CA VAL A 280 30.17 0.91 -8.50
C VAL A 280 31.34 1.48 -9.30
N GLU A 281 31.07 2.12 -10.46
CA GLU A 281 32.11 2.76 -11.28
C GLU A 281 32.72 4.02 -10.64
N THR A 282 32.05 4.63 -9.65
CA THR A 282 32.51 5.90 -9.07
C THR A 282 33.66 5.71 -8.09
N PHE A 283 33.64 4.63 -7.29
CA PHE A 283 34.71 4.30 -6.35
C PHE A 283 35.00 2.80 -6.37
N PHE A 284 36.29 2.43 -6.44
CA PHE A 284 36.70 1.02 -6.57
C PHE A 284 36.39 0.12 -5.37
N LEU A 285 36.09 0.69 -4.20
CA LEU A 285 35.75 -0.04 -2.98
C LEU A 285 34.24 0.01 -2.67
N PHE A 286 33.44 0.42 -3.64
CA PHE A 286 31.99 0.50 -3.53
C PHE A 286 31.36 -0.65 -4.31
N ASP A 287 30.73 -1.57 -3.59
CA ASP A 287 30.14 -2.78 -4.14
C ASP A 287 28.61 -2.73 -4.06
N TYR A 288 27.96 -3.24 -5.11
CA TYR A 288 26.51 -3.42 -5.15
C TYR A 288 26.18 -4.90 -5.43
N ILE A 289 25.89 -5.65 -4.37
CA ILE A 289 25.95 -7.12 -4.33
C ILE A 289 24.53 -7.71 -4.28
N ASP A 290 24.19 -8.56 -5.25
CA ASP A 290 22.96 -9.35 -5.20
C ASP A 290 23.11 -10.51 -4.19
N ALA A 291 22.20 -10.58 -3.25
CA ALA A 291 22.11 -11.62 -2.24
C ALA A 291 21.50 -12.92 -2.78
N GLY A 292 20.92 -12.88 -3.98
CA GLY A 292 20.30 -14.04 -4.61
C GLY A 292 18.90 -14.32 -4.07
N GLN A 293 18.42 -15.54 -4.27
CA GLN A 293 17.03 -15.92 -3.98
C GLN A 293 16.80 -16.28 -2.51
N GLY A 294 15.77 -15.69 -1.92
CA GLY A 294 15.33 -15.94 -0.54
C GLY A 294 15.06 -14.65 0.25
N LYS A 295 14.08 -14.71 1.16
CA LYS A 295 13.61 -13.55 1.96
C LYS A 295 14.69 -13.02 2.90
N GLU A 296 15.54 -13.89 3.43
CA GLU A 296 16.50 -13.57 4.50
C GLU A 296 17.96 -13.52 4.01
N ARG A 297 18.21 -13.67 2.70
CA ARG A 297 19.58 -13.74 2.15
C ARG A 297 20.37 -12.46 2.35
N VAL A 298 19.71 -11.30 2.26
CA VAL A 298 20.32 -9.99 2.50
C VAL A 298 20.78 -9.91 3.96
N ASP A 299 19.89 -10.25 4.90
CA ASP A 299 20.19 -10.29 6.33
C ASP A 299 21.40 -11.17 6.61
N TYR A 300 21.41 -12.41 6.13
CA TYR A 300 22.54 -13.32 6.33
C TYR A 300 23.86 -12.76 5.79
N LYS A 301 23.87 -12.17 4.57
CA LYS A 301 25.09 -11.56 4.03
C LYS A 301 25.57 -10.38 4.88
N ILE A 302 24.67 -9.53 5.34
CA ILE A 302 25.03 -8.40 6.21
C ILE A 302 25.59 -8.92 7.53
N ARG A 303 24.97 -9.92 8.16
CA ARG A 303 25.45 -10.51 9.42
C ARG A 303 26.88 -11.05 9.31
N GLU A 304 27.15 -11.84 8.27
CA GLU A 304 28.50 -12.39 8.08
C GLU A 304 29.55 -11.32 7.75
N ASN A 305 29.17 -10.30 6.95
CA ASN A 305 30.07 -9.18 6.68
C ASN A 305 30.34 -8.35 7.93
N PHE A 306 29.33 -8.15 8.77
CA PHE A 306 29.48 -7.47 10.04
C PHE A 306 30.43 -8.24 10.96
N ASN A 307 30.24 -9.55 11.12
CA ASN A 307 31.11 -10.41 11.93
C ASN A 307 32.58 -10.37 11.45
N LEU A 308 32.80 -10.38 10.13
CA LEU A 308 34.13 -10.22 9.55
C LEU A 308 34.75 -8.85 9.88
N CYS A 309 33.98 -7.77 9.76
CA CYS A 309 34.51 -6.42 9.94
C CYS A 309 34.72 -6.07 11.42
N VAL A 310 33.84 -6.51 12.32
CA VAL A 310 33.95 -6.19 13.75
C VAL A 310 35.16 -6.88 14.39
N THR A 311 35.52 -8.06 13.89
CA THR A 311 36.68 -8.83 14.35
C THR A 311 38.00 -8.41 13.70
N ASP A 312 37.96 -7.72 12.55
CA ASP A 312 39.16 -7.24 11.86
C ASP A 312 39.77 -6.01 12.60
N PRO A 313 41.01 -6.10 13.10
CA PRO A 313 41.68 -4.97 13.77
C PRO A 313 41.91 -3.75 12.87
N ARG A 314 41.94 -3.95 11.54
CA ARG A 314 42.14 -2.89 10.54
C ARG A 314 40.84 -2.13 10.24
N CYS A 315 39.70 -2.75 10.53
CA CYS A 315 38.41 -2.08 10.48
C CYS A 315 38.28 -1.18 11.70
N ARG A 316 38.45 0.12 11.47
CA ARG A 316 38.42 1.12 12.54
C ARG A 316 37.00 1.55 12.88
N HIS A 317 36.08 1.53 11.91
CA HIS A 317 34.69 1.89 12.15
C HIS A 317 33.72 1.22 11.19
N ILE A 318 32.50 0.95 11.67
CA ILE A 318 31.42 0.27 10.96
C ILE A 318 30.17 1.16 11.01
N PHE A 319 29.73 1.61 9.85
CA PHE A 319 28.41 2.17 9.65
C PHE A 319 27.44 1.07 9.23
N LEU A 320 26.35 0.89 9.98
CA LEU A 320 25.37 -0.16 9.74
C LEU A 320 23.99 0.44 9.44
N ALA A 321 23.60 0.40 8.17
CA ALA A 321 22.35 0.98 7.67
C ALA A 321 21.23 -0.08 7.56
N VAL A 322 20.84 -0.65 8.70
CA VAL A 322 19.80 -1.70 8.83
C VAL A 322 18.67 -1.35 9.80
N CYS A 323 18.54 -0.08 10.17
CA CYS A 323 17.69 0.40 11.27
C CYS A 323 16.18 0.16 11.13
N LYS A 324 15.72 -0.41 10.01
CA LYS A 324 14.30 -0.71 9.74
C LYS A 324 13.87 -2.11 10.15
N ASP A 325 14.82 -3.02 10.37
CA ASP A 325 14.53 -4.44 10.59
C ASP A 325 15.00 -4.87 11.98
N ASN A 326 14.06 -5.29 12.83
CA ASN A 326 14.34 -5.84 14.17
C ASN A 326 15.17 -7.13 14.13
N SER A 327 15.23 -7.81 12.99
CA SER A 327 16.00 -9.05 12.84
C SER A 327 17.51 -8.89 13.07
N PHE A 328 18.02 -7.66 13.11
CA PHE A 328 19.41 -7.35 13.45
C PHE A 328 19.64 -7.09 14.95
N ALA A 329 18.59 -6.93 15.77
CA ALA A 329 18.75 -6.69 17.20
C ALA A 329 19.51 -7.83 17.90
N ARG A 330 19.09 -9.07 17.65
CA ARG A 330 19.75 -10.27 18.15
C ARG A 330 21.22 -10.40 17.77
N MET A 331 21.61 -9.87 16.59
CA MET A 331 23.02 -9.87 16.18
C MET A 331 23.82 -8.86 17.01
N LEU A 332 23.22 -7.72 17.34
CA LEU A 332 23.90 -6.61 18.00
C LEU A 332 23.88 -6.69 19.54
N GLU A 333 22.99 -7.51 20.13
CA GLU A 333 22.93 -7.75 21.58
C GLU A 333 24.30 -8.10 22.18
N GLY A 334 25.09 -8.94 21.50
CA GLY A 334 26.43 -9.33 21.97
C GLY A 334 27.46 -8.20 21.99
N TYR A 335 27.17 -7.06 21.36
CA TYR A 335 28.09 -5.94 21.20
C TYR A 335 27.68 -4.69 22.00
N GLN A 336 26.63 -4.76 22.83
CA GLN A 336 26.13 -3.62 23.60
C GLN A 336 27.09 -3.14 24.71
N HIS A 337 27.87 -4.06 25.27
CA HIS A 337 28.78 -3.84 26.40
C HIS A 337 30.25 -4.05 26.06
N ASP A 338 30.56 -4.31 24.78
CA ASP A 338 31.90 -4.61 24.30
C ASP A 338 32.59 -3.33 23.78
N ALA A 339 33.92 -3.31 23.74
CA ALA A 339 34.71 -2.27 23.09
C ALA A 339 34.30 -2.08 21.61
N ALA A 340 33.78 -3.15 20.99
CA ALA A 340 33.17 -3.13 19.67
C ALA A 340 32.01 -2.12 19.52
N ARG A 341 31.33 -1.71 20.60
CA ARG A 341 30.28 -0.68 20.56
C ARG A 341 30.80 0.65 20.02
N GLN A 342 32.03 1.04 20.36
CA GLN A 342 32.62 2.30 19.92
C GLN A 342 32.93 2.27 18.42
N LYS A 343 33.16 1.08 17.85
CA LYS A 343 33.39 0.87 16.42
C LYS A 343 32.11 0.89 15.59
N LEU A 344 30.93 1.01 16.20
CA LEU A 344 29.65 0.85 15.51
C LEU A 344 28.82 2.13 15.55
N THR A 345 28.35 2.55 14.37
CA THR A 345 27.34 3.60 14.24
C THR A 345 26.19 3.12 13.37
N LEU A 346 24.98 3.22 13.88
CA LEU A 346 23.75 2.92 13.16
C LEU A 346 23.39 4.09 12.25
N VAL A 347 23.01 3.79 11.01
CA VAL A 347 22.59 4.81 10.05
C VAL A 347 21.09 4.69 9.79
N ALA A 348 20.35 5.68 10.28
CA ALA A 348 18.90 5.66 10.29
C ALA A 348 18.29 6.43 9.11
N PRO A 349 17.21 5.90 8.50
CA PRO A 349 16.39 6.59 7.52
C PRO A 349 15.55 7.75 8.10
N GLY A 350 15.83 8.24 9.29
CA GLY A 350 14.93 9.13 10.05
C GLY A 350 14.24 8.46 11.24
N TYR A 351 14.21 7.12 11.28
CA TYR A 351 13.81 6.37 12.48
C TYR A 351 14.59 5.08 12.65
N VAL A 352 14.64 4.58 13.88
CA VAL A 352 15.24 3.28 14.24
C VAL A 352 14.13 2.43 14.85
N GLN A 353 14.04 1.14 14.51
CA GLN A 353 13.07 0.25 15.17
C GLN A 353 13.35 0.10 16.67
N TRP A 354 12.30 -0.22 17.44
CA TRP A 354 12.36 -0.24 18.91
C TRP A 354 13.50 -1.09 19.47
N GLU A 355 13.61 -2.35 19.03
CA GLU A 355 14.63 -3.28 19.57
C GLU A 355 16.04 -2.81 19.26
N LEU A 356 16.25 -2.07 18.17
CA LEU A 356 17.54 -1.46 17.85
C LEU A 356 17.81 -0.18 18.66
N TRP A 357 16.76 0.60 18.89
CA TRP A 357 16.82 1.85 19.64
C TRP A 357 17.13 1.60 21.13
N ASP A 358 16.51 0.57 21.72
CA ASP A 358 16.70 0.17 23.11
C ASP A 358 18.14 -0.28 23.44
N MET A 359 18.95 -0.61 22.42
CA MET A 359 20.35 -0.97 22.61
C MET A 359 21.30 0.24 22.73
N HIS A 360 20.79 1.46 22.55
CA HIS A 360 21.53 2.71 22.75
C HIS A 360 22.83 2.85 21.92
N PHE A 361 22.88 2.25 20.72
CA PHE A 361 24.01 2.48 19.79
C PHE A 361 24.00 3.92 19.25
N ARG A 362 25.19 4.46 18.97
CA ARG A 362 25.31 5.76 18.28
C ARG A 362 24.54 5.67 16.98
N THR A 363 23.63 6.62 16.76
CA THR A 363 22.76 6.65 15.58
C THR A 363 22.92 7.98 14.89
N VAL A 364 23.08 7.96 13.57
CA VAL A 364 23.17 9.15 12.71
C VAL A 364 22.07 9.09 11.65
N VAL A 365 21.58 10.26 11.23
CA VAL A 365 20.63 10.40 10.12
C VAL A 365 21.32 11.18 9.02
N TRP A 366 21.57 10.54 7.88
CA TRP A 366 22.18 11.19 6.72
C TRP A 366 21.10 11.62 5.73
N ALA A 367 20.39 12.70 6.04
CA ALA A 367 19.26 13.18 5.23
C ALA A 367 19.63 13.55 3.77
N ASN A 368 20.91 13.84 3.51
CA ASN A 368 21.42 14.13 2.16
C ASN A 368 21.61 12.87 1.31
N VAL A 369 21.96 11.74 1.96
CA VAL A 369 22.20 10.44 1.32
C VAL A 369 20.93 9.60 1.27
N PHE A 370 20.20 9.57 2.38
CA PHE A 370 19.06 8.69 2.60
C PHE A 370 17.77 9.48 2.68
N ARG A 371 16.71 8.93 2.09
CA ARG A 371 15.36 9.48 2.20
C ARG A 371 14.95 9.41 3.67
N THR A 372 14.66 10.57 4.26
CA THR A 372 13.97 10.63 5.54
C THR A 372 12.59 10.00 5.38
N GLN A 373 12.33 8.94 6.13
CA GLN A 373 11.07 8.22 6.17
C GLN A 373 10.45 8.37 7.55
N LEU A 374 9.15 8.58 7.57
CA LEU A 374 8.36 8.50 8.79
C LEU A 374 8.21 7.03 9.20
N MET A 375 8.15 6.79 10.50
CA MET A 375 7.83 5.45 11.01
C MET A 375 6.47 4.99 10.48
N PRO A 376 6.33 3.72 10.02
CA PRO A 376 5.03 3.16 9.67
C PRO A 376 4.06 3.26 10.85
N LYS A 377 2.78 3.55 10.57
CA LYS A 377 1.74 3.71 11.61
C LYS A 377 1.66 2.51 12.55
N ASP A 378 1.72 1.30 12.02
CA ASP A 378 1.69 0.07 12.82
C ASP A 378 2.91 -0.04 13.76
N SER A 379 4.09 0.38 13.29
CA SER A 379 5.31 0.42 14.11
C SER A 379 5.23 1.51 15.18
N LEU A 380 4.63 2.67 14.86
CA LEU A 380 4.36 3.73 15.84
C LEU A 380 3.38 3.26 16.92
N GLU A 381 2.29 2.58 16.55
CA GLU A 381 1.32 2.06 17.50
C GLU A 381 1.91 0.96 18.39
N LYS A 382 2.73 0.07 17.82
CA LYS A 382 3.45 -0.94 18.59
C LYS A 382 4.42 -0.28 19.58
N ARG A 383 5.16 0.75 19.15
CA ARG A 383 6.03 1.54 20.03
C ARG A 383 5.24 2.24 21.13
N ARG A 384 4.10 2.88 20.81
CA ARG A 384 3.22 3.51 21.81
C ARG A 384 2.76 2.50 22.87
N ARG A 385 2.33 1.31 22.45
CA ARG A 385 1.93 0.24 23.36
C ARG A 385 3.09 -0.21 24.27
N GLN A 386 4.29 -0.37 23.71
CA GLN A 386 5.47 -0.77 24.47
C GLN A 386 5.89 0.30 25.48
N VAL A 387 5.91 1.58 25.09
CA VAL A 387 6.22 2.70 26.02
C VAL A 387 5.18 2.77 27.15
N LEU A 388 3.89 2.61 26.83
CA LEU A 388 2.83 2.57 27.85
C LEU A 388 2.98 1.37 28.80
N GLN A 389 3.39 0.22 28.27
CA GLN A 389 3.65 -0.98 29.07
C GLN A 389 4.85 -0.78 29.99
N SER A 390 5.99 -0.32 29.47
CA SER A 390 7.17 0.00 30.28
C SER A 390 6.88 1.09 31.33
N SER A 391 6.02 2.06 31.01
CA SER A 391 5.57 3.06 31.97
C SER A 391 4.66 2.48 33.06
N ARG A 392 3.84 1.47 32.75
CA ARG A 392 3.03 0.76 33.75
C ARG A 392 3.90 -0.12 34.64
N GLU A 393 4.79 -0.91 34.05
CA GLU A 393 5.74 -1.76 34.77
C GLU A 393 6.65 -0.91 35.68
N ALA A 394 7.12 0.25 35.21
CA ALA A 394 7.87 1.20 36.03
C ALA A 394 7.03 1.81 37.15
N SER A 395 5.75 2.13 36.91
CA SER A 395 4.82 2.64 37.93
C SER A 395 4.48 1.58 38.99
N GLU A 396 4.33 0.32 38.57
CA GLU A 396 4.10 -0.81 39.46
C GLU A 396 5.36 -1.10 40.29
N ALA A 397 6.55 -1.09 39.68
CA ALA A 397 7.82 -1.20 40.39
C ALA A 397 8.02 -0.06 41.41
N LEU A 398 7.59 1.17 41.08
CA LEU A 398 7.59 2.31 42.00
C LEU A 398 6.62 2.12 43.18
N GLN A 399 5.53 1.39 43.00
CA GLN A 399 4.56 1.11 44.06
C GLN A 399 5.13 0.15 45.13
N TRP A 400 6.19 -0.60 44.81
CA TRP A 400 6.94 -1.42 45.77
C TRP A 400 8.09 -0.67 46.46
N ASP A 401 8.50 0.50 45.95
CA ASP A 401 9.69 1.25 46.41
C ASP A 401 9.37 2.56 47.14
N THR A 402 8.11 2.77 47.57
CA THR A 402 7.68 3.94 48.38
C THR A 402 8.27 3.98 49.80
N GLY A 403 9.40 3.30 50.06
CA GLY A 403 10.14 3.35 51.31
C GLY A 403 11.32 4.34 51.31
N LEU A 404 11.85 4.77 50.16
CA LEU A 404 13.08 5.57 50.11
C LEU A 404 12.95 6.77 49.15
N GLY A 405 12.83 7.97 49.74
CA GLY A 405 12.48 9.21 49.04
C GLY A 405 13.52 9.74 48.05
N HIS A 406 13.37 9.42 46.77
CA HIS A 406 14.12 10.05 45.67
C HIS A 406 13.19 10.60 44.58
N THR A 407 12.74 11.84 44.78
CA THR A 407 11.86 12.60 43.86
C THR A 407 12.56 13.09 42.57
N GLY A 408 13.89 12.96 42.47
CA GLY A 408 14.67 13.44 41.32
C GLY A 408 14.64 12.55 40.08
N THR A 409 14.50 11.23 40.25
CA THR A 409 14.49 10.25 39.15
C THR A 409 13.16 10.23 38.40
N VAL A 410 12.07 10.45 39.14
CA VAL A 410 10.69 10.45 38.65
C VAL A 410 10.43 11.57 37.63
N ASN A 411 10.94 12.78 37.91
CA ASN A 411 10.78 13.91 36.99
C ASN A 411 11.62 13.77 35.71
N LYS A 412 12.78 13.09 35.75
CA LYS A 412 13.58 12.79 34.56
C LYS A 412 12.92 11.73 33.67
N MET A 413 12.30 10.70 34.26
CA MET A 413 11.57 9.68 33.49
C MET A 413 10.28 10.22 32.86
N LEU A 414 9.49 11.00 33.60
CA LEU A 414 8.29 11.66 33.07
C LEU A 414 8.63 12.68 31.98
N ALA A 415 9.70 13.46 32.14
CA ALA A 415 10.17 14.40 31.12
C ALA A 415 10.59 13.67 29.83
N SER A 416 11.34 12.56 29.93
CA SER A 416 11.66 11.74 28.77
C SER A 416 10.38 11.23 28.09
N ASN A 417 9.44 10.64 28.84
CA ASN A 417 8.21 10.07 28.25
C ASN A 417 7.30 11.12 27.60
N ILE A 418 7.24 12.35 28.13
CA ILE A 418 6.46 13.46 27.56
C ILE A 418 7.11 13.98 26.27
N ILE A 419 8.45 14.07 26.22
CA ILE A 419 9.19 14.48 25.00
C ILE A 419 8.97 13.48 23.85
N TYR A 420 8.88 12.17 24.15
CA TYR A 420 8.72 11.13 23.12
C TYR A 420 7.28 10.90 22.62
N MET A 421 6.26 11.47 23.28
CA MET A 421 4.86 11.39 22.83
C MET A 421 4.45 12.53 21.86
N LEU A 422 5.29 13.54 21.70
CA LEU A 422 5.02 14.67 20.80
C LEU A 422 5.46 14.32 19.37
N ASP A 423 4.47 14.13 18.50
CA ASP A 423 4.59 13.96 17.04
C ASP A 423 5.05 15.27 16.35
N GLU A 424 5.59 15.22 15.13
CA GLU A 424 5.86 16.41 14.28
C GLU A 424 4.57 17.24 14.08
N GLN A 425 3.39 16.60 14.05
CA GLN A 425 2.10 17.30 14.04
C GLN A 425 1.84 18.17 15.29
N TRP A 426 2.49 17.86 16.41
CA TRP A 426 2.46 18.69 17.61
C TRP A 426 3.53 19.76 17.60
N GLN A 427 4.68 19.56 16.95
CA GLN A 427 5.67 20.62 16.72
C GLN A 427 5.09 21.74 15.85
N ASP A 428 4.44 21.41 14.73
CA ASP A 428 3.73 22.39 13.90
C ASP A 428 2.60 23.10 14.68
N LYS A 429 1.88 22.38 15.54
CA LYS A 429 0.82 22.98 16.38
C LYS A 429 1.38 23.81 17.53
N LEU A 430 2.52 23.44 18.09
CA LEU A 430 3.21 24.18 19.16
C LEU A 430 3.89 25.41 18.60
N GLU A 431 4.52 25.33 17.42
CA GLU A 431 5.09 26.48 16.72
C GLU A 431 3.99 27.43 16.26
N ASN A 432 2.89 26.92 15.69
CA ASN A 432 1.76 27.77 15.33
C ASN A 432 1.11 28.38 16.58
N ARG A 433 0.94 27.64 17.68
CA ARG A 433 0.45 28.22 18.95
C ARG A 433 1.42 29.17 19.59
N ALA A 434 2.73 28.95 19.50
CA ALA A 434 3.76 29.85 20.03
C ALA A 434 3.84 31.13 19.20
N ARG A 435 3.62 31.05 17.88
CA ARG A 435 3.48 32.19 16.98
C ARG A 435 2.19 32.97 17.29
N GLU A 436 1.08 32.27 17.47
CA GLU A 436 -0.22 32.84 17.86
C GLU A 436 -0.19 33.46 19.27
N TYR A 437 0.59 32.89 20.21
CA TYR A 437 0.84 33.46 21.54
C TYR A 437 1.80 34.65 21.47
N SER A 438 2.88 34.60 20.68
CA SER A 438 3.82 35.70 20.45
C SER A 438 3.12 36.93 19.87
N GLU A 439 2.19 36.71 18.94
CA GLU A 439 1.35 37.77 18.37
C GLU A 439 0.32 38.33 19.38
N ARG A 440 -0.18 37.50 20.30
CA ARG A 440 -1.13 37.92 21.35
C ARG A 440 -0.49 38.53 22.59
N SER A 441 0.75 38.19 22.89
CA SER A 441 1.46 38.64 24.10
C SER A 441 2.67 39.48 23.73
N ARG A 442 2.40 40.65 23.15
CA ARG A 442 3.28 41.81 23.32
C ARG A 442 3.30 42.17 24.82
N GLY A 443 4.17 41.51 25.57
CA GLY A 443 4.48 41.85 26.96
C GLY A 443 4.48 40.64 27.88
N VAL A 444 5.70 40.21 28.23
CA VAL A 444 6.04 39.49 29.47
C VAL A 444 5.57 38.02 29.53
N PHE A 445 6.43 37.08 29.09
CA PHE A 445 6.67 35.73 29.67
C PHE A 445 7.41 34.73 28.73
N ALA A 446 7.78 35.13 27.50
CA ALA A 446 8.37 34.22 26.51
C ALA A 446 9.78 33.67 26.85
N HIS A 447 10.50 34.26 27.82
CA HIS A 447 11.90 33.92 28.07
C HIS A 447 12.11 32.64 28.90
N GLU A 448 11.10 32.17 29.64
CA GLU A 448 11.27 31.10 30.64
C GLU A 448 10.94 29.69 30.13
N ILE A 449 10.18 29.58 29.03
CA ILE A 449 9.82 28.28 28.44
C ILE A 449 10.82 27.86 27.35
N CYS A 450 11.40 28.81 26.59
CA CYS A 450 12.40 28.48 25.57
C CYS A 450 13.76 28.06 26.14
N SER A 451 14.08 28.39 27.40
CA SER A 451 15.37 28.02 28.02
C SER A 451 15.40 26.60 28.60
N LYS A 452 14.27 25.87 28.62
CA LYS A 452 14.16 24.53 29.23
C LYS A 452 13.82 23.39 28.26
N LEU A 453 13.75 23.66 26.95
CA LEU A 453 13.67 22.62 25.92
C LEU A 453 15.08 22.26 25.43
N PRO A 454 15.48 20.98 25.40
CA PRO A 454 16.75 20.59 24.80
C PRO A 454 16.69 20.83 23.29
N VAL A 455 17.52 21.76 22.82
CA VAL A 455 17.71 22.10 21.41
C VAL A 455 18.27 20.89 20.65
N PHE A 456 17.45 20.25 19.84
CA PHE A 456 17.90 19.36 18.77
C PHE A 456 17.94 20.14 17.45
N ALA A 457 18.97 20.97 17.30
CA ALA A 457 19.41 21.50 16.01
C ALA A 457 20.90 21.83 16.12
N GLY A 458 21.72 21.14 15.32
CA GLY A 458 23.13 21.47 15.17
C GLY A 458 23.29 22.79 14.41
N SER A 459 23.95 23.75 15.06
CA SER A 459 24.77 24.86 14.53
C SER A 459 24.46 25.39 13.12
N VAL A 460 23.91 26.61 13.06
CA VAL A 460 24.38 27.65 12.13
C VAL A 460 24.71 28.86 12.98
N VAL A 461 26.01 29.00 13.27
CA VAL A 461 26.63 30.28 13.61
C VAL A 461 27.32 30.72 12.33
N GLU A 462 26.80 31.75 11.69
CA GLU A 462 27.59 32.63 10.83
C GLU A 462 27.39 34.05 11.38
N GLU A 463 28.42 34.53 12.07
CA GLU A 463 28.74 35.96 12.15
C GLU A 463 29.11 36.43 10.74
N VAL A 464 28.46 37.48 10.23
CA VAL A 464 29.11 38.57 9.49
C VAL A 464 28.25 39.84 9.64
N ASP A 465 28.84 40.85 10.28
CA ASP A 465 28.60 42.32 10.31
C ASP A 465 27.18 42.91 10.33
#